data_AF-A0A9X9M1G1-F1
#
_entry.id   AF-A0A9X9M1G1-F1
#
_cell.length_a   1.000
_cell.length_b   1.000
_cell.length_c   1.000
_cell.angle_alpha   90.00
_cell.angle_beta   90.00
_cell.angle_gamma   90.00
#
_symmetry.space_group_name_H-M   'P 1'
#
loop_
_entity.id
_entity.type
_entity.pdbx_description
1 polymer ?
#
loop_
_entity_poly.entity_id
_entity_poly.type
_entity_poly.pdbx_seq_one_letter_code
_entity_poly.pdbx_strand_id
1 'polypeptide(L)'
;MAHGIPSQGKVTITVDEYSSNPTQAFTHYNINQSRFQPPHVHMVDPIPYDTPKPAGHTRFVCISDTHSRTDGIQMPYGDILLHTGDFTELGLPSEVKKFNDWLGKE
;
A
#
# COMPACT_ATOMS: atom_id res chain seq x y z
N MET A 1 26.69 15.93 21.37
CA MET A 1 27.40 14.79 20.76
C MET A 1 26.37 13.97 20.00
N ALA A 2 26.17 14.27 18.72
CA ALA A 2 25.21 13.52 17.89
C ALA A 2 25.86 12.18 17.54
N HIS A 3 25.30 11.08 18.02
CA HIS A 3 25.68 9.75 17.57
C HIS A 3 25.19 9.58 16.13
N GLY A 4 26.10 9.73 15.17
CA GLY A 4 25.84 9.41 13.77
C GLY A 4 25.42 7.95 13.64
N ILE A 5 24.26 7.72 13.06
CA ILE A 5 23.81 6.39 12.64
C ILE A 5 24.80 5.91 11.57
N PRO A 6 25.45 4.74 11.72
CA PRO A 6 26.34 4.22 10.70
C PRO A 6 25.56 4.10 9.38
N SER A 7 26.11 4.62 8.28
CA SER A 7 25.55 4.37 6.95
C SER A 7 25.58 2.86 6.71
N GLN A 8 24.43 2.20 6.81
CA GLN A 8 24.34 0.82 6.36
C GLN A 8 24.77 0.81 4.89
N GLY A 9 25.81 0.04 4.58
CA GLY A 9 26.32 -0.08 3.21
C GLY A 9 25.19 -0.43 2.25
N LYS A 10 25.31 -0.02 0.99
CA LYS A 10 24.28 -0.26 -0.03
C LYS A 10 23.98 -1.76 -0.11
N VAL A 11 22.79 -2.16 0.33
CA VAL A 11 22.30 -3.53 0.21
C VAL A 11 22.00 -3.79 -1.25
N THR A 12 22.58 -4.85 -1.81
CA THR A 12 22.28 -5.31 -3.18
C THR A 12 21.28 -6.46 -3.09
N ILE A 13 20.12 -6.30 -3.71
CA ILE A 13 19.11 -7.36 -3.82
C ILE A 13 19.28 -8.08 -5.15
N THR A 14 19.29 -9.41 -5.12
CA THR A 14 19.34 -10.28 -6.30
C THR A 14 18.02 -11.02 -6.48
N VAL A 15 17.81 -11.62 -7.65
CA VAL A 15 16.66 -12.51 -7.89
C VAL A 15 16.73 -13.67 -6.91
N ASP A 16 15.63 -13.91 -6.21
CA ASP A 16 15.48 -14.99 -5.27
C ASP A 16 15.50 -16.36 -5.98
N GLU A 17 16.13 -17.36 -5.39
CA GLU A 17 16.13 -18.74 -5.90
C GLU A 17 14.70 -19.27 -6.08
N TYR A 18 13.78 -18.85 -5.21
CA TYR A 18 12.38 -19.26 -5.24
C TYR A 18 11.46 -18.26 -5.94
N SER A 19 12.00 -17.32 -6.72
CA SER A 19 11.21 -16.27 -7.41
C SER A 19 10.10 -16.80 -8.31
N SER A 20 10.29 -17.98 -8.93
CA SER A 20 9.27 -18.63 -9.76
C SER A 20 8.24 -19.45 -8.97
N ASN A 21 8.44 -19.65 -7.66
CA ASN A 21 7.62 -20.49 -6.79
C ASN A 21 7.28 -19.77 -5.47
N PRO A 22 6.39 -18.75 -5.48
CA PRO A 22 6.16 -17.88 -4.33
C PRO A 22 5.67 -18.62 -3.08
N THR A 23 4.86 -19.66 -3.21
CA THR A 23 4.42 -20.49 -2.08
C THR A 23 5.59 -21.24 -1.41
N GLN A 24 6.54 -21.71 -2.22
CA GLN A 24 7.75 -22.34 -1.71
C GLN A 24 8.68 -21.30 -1.06
N ALA A 25 8.80 -20.11 -1.66
CA ALA A 25 9.55 -19.00 -1.09
C ALA A 25 9.00 -18.63 0.30
N PHE A 26 7.68 -18.47 0.41
CA PHE A 26 7.00 -18.20 1.68
C PHE A 26 7.37 -19.26 2.72
N THR A 27 7.24 -20.54 2.36
CA THR A 27 7.56 -21.67 3.25
C THR A 27 9.03 -21.68 3.66
N HIS A 28 9.96 -21.54 2.70
CA HIS A 28 11.40 -21.54 2.93
C HIS A 28 11.78 -20.45 3.94
N TYR A 29 11.33 -19.22 3.71
CA TYR A 29 11.62 -18.09 4.59
C TYR A 29 10.95 -18.22 5.96
N ASN A 30 9.76 -18.81 6.00
CA ASN A 30 9.07 -19.00 7.27
C ASN A 30 9.73 -20.06 8.15
N ILE A 31 10.17 -21.18 7.58
CA ILE A 31 10.84 -22.26 8.34
C ILE A 31 12.22 -21.82 8.83
N ASN A 32 13.02 -21.19 7.96
CA ASN A 32 14.42 -20.91 8.27
C ASN A 32 14.64 -19.60 9.04
N GLN A 33 13.72 -18.65 8.92
CA GLN A 33 13.89 -17.30 9.50
C GLN A 33 12.69 -16.87 10.35
N SER A 34 11.64 -17.69 10.46
CA SER A 34 10.36 -17.28 11.08
C SER A 34 9.80 -15.99 10.47
N ARG A 35 10.07 -15.76 9.17
CA ARG A 35 9.87 -14.46 8.51
C ARG A 35 8.43 -13.97 8.55
N PHE A 36 7.45 -14.87 8.61
CA PHE A 36 6.02 -14.55 8.61
C PHE A 36 5.32 -15.05 9.87
N GLN A 37 6.04 -15.15 11.00
CA GLN A 37 5.50 -15.59 12.29
C GLN A 37 5.21 -14.42 13.24
N PRO A 38 4.27 -14.59 14.20
CA PRO A 38 4.15 -13.69 15.34
C PRO A 38 5.41 -13.72 16.22
N PRO A 39 5.63 -12.69 17.07
CA PRO A 39 4.72 -11.58 17.34
C PRO A 39 4.79 -10.44 16.32
N HIS A 40 5.83 -10.38 15.50
CA HIS A 40 6.10 -9.22 14.65
C HIS A 40 5.22 -9.15 13.40
N VAL A 41 4.77 -10.30 12.88
CA VAL A 41 3.84 -10.36 11.75
C VAL A 41 2.46 -10.74 12.27
N HIS A 42 1.51 -9.81 12.16
CA HIS A 42 0.13 -9.99 12.56
C HIS A 42 -0.80 -9.04 11.78
N MET A 43 -2.09 -9.34 11.80
CA MET A 43 -3.12 -8.48 11.21
C MET A 43 -3.29 -7.21 12.04
N VAL A 44 -3.55 -6.08 11.37
CA VAL A 44 -3.89 -4.81 12.02
C VAL A 44 -5.31 -4.44 11.64
N ASP A 45 -6.14 -4.17 12.64
CA ASP A 45 -7.55 -3.83 12.42
C ASP A 45 -7.71 -2.43 11.81
N PRO A 46 -8.69 -2.23 10.93
CA PRO A 46 -9.02 -0.91 10.42
C PRO A 46 -9.62 -0.03 11.52
N ILE A 47 -9.38 1.28 11.42
CA ILE A 47 -9.99 2.27 12.31
C ILE A 47 -11.24 2.89 11.67
N PRO A 48 -12.27 3.24 12.45
CA PRO A 48 -13.41 4.02 11.97
C PRO A 48 -13.01 5.36 11.36
N TYR A 49 -13.78 5.85 10.38
CA TYR A 49 -13.47 7.09 9.66
C TYR A 49 -13.48 8.35 10.54
N ASP A 50 -14.30 8.36 11.58
CA ASP A 50 -14.42 9.44 12.57
C ASP A 50 -13.32 9.43 13.63
N THR A 51 -12.42 8.44 13.61
CA THR A 51 -11.27 8.40 14.52
C THR A 51 -10.48 9.70 14.38
N PRO A 52 -10.17 10.43 15.46
CA PRO A 52 -9.40 11.67 15.39
C PRO A 52 -8.02 11.44 14.77
N LYS A 53 -7.62 12.31 13.84
CA LYS A 53 -6.24 12.30 13.31
C LYS A 53 -5.29 12.82 14.40
N PRO A 54 -4.26 12.07 14.81
CA PRO A 54 -3.31 12.54 15.82
C PRO A 54 -2.61 13.84 15.41
N ALA A 55 -2.25 14.67 16.39
CA ALA A 55 -1.54 15.93 16.12
C ALA A 55 -0.21 15.68 15.40
N GLY A 56 0.11 16.50 14.41
CA GLY A 56 1.35 16.37 13.61
C GLY A 56 1.39 15.18 12.65
N HIS A 57 0.27 14.48 12.42
CA HIS A 57 0.21 13.33 11.51
C HIS A 57 -0.56 13.63 10.21
N THR A 58 -0.22 12.87 9.17
CA THR A 58 -0.92 12.81 7.88
C THR A 58 -1.76 11.54 7.81
N ARG A 59 -3.00 11.67 7.36
CA ARG A 59 -3.91 10.55 7.09
C ARG A 59 -3.91 10.25 5.60
N PHE A 60 -3.43 9.07 5.25
CA PHE A 60 -3.55 8.53 3.89
C PHE A 60 -4.87 7.79 3.73
N VAL A 61 -5.53 7.98 2.59
CA VAL A 61 -6.65 7.15 2.14
C VAL A 61 -6.11 6.22 1.07
N CYS A 62 -6.12 4.91 1.32
CA CYS A 62 -5.58 3.92 0.38
C CYS A 62 -6.73 3.18 -0.31
N ILE A 63 -6.77 3.23 -1.64
CA ILE A 63 -7.70 2.48 -2.49
C ILE A 63 -6.96 1.86 -3.67
N SER A 64 -7.59 0.91 -4.37
CA SER A 64 -7.02 0.24 -5.53
C SER A 64 -8.14 -0.35 -6.39
N ASP A 65 -7.82 -0.78 -7.62
CA ASP A 65 -8.65 -1.68 -8.43
C ASP A 65 -10.10 -1.18 -8.59
N THR A 66 -10.26 0.14 -8.77
CA THR A 66 -11.60 0.73 -8.94
C THR A 66 -12.17 0.40 -10.32
N HIS A 67 -11.34 0.07 -11.31
CA HIS A 67 -11.73 -0.36 -12.66
C HIS A 67 -12.88 0.48 -13.24
N SER A 68 -12.71 1.81 -13.32
CA SER A 68 -13.72 2.76 -13.81
C SER A 68 -15.02 2.86 -12.99
N ARG A 69 -15.12 2.18 -11.83
CA ARG A 69 -16.29 2.14 -10.93
C ARG A 69 -16.12 3.03 -9.69
N THR A 70 -15.75 4.29 -9.90
CA THR A 70 -15.63 5.26 -8.80
C THR A 70 -16.97 5.87 -8.35
N ASP A 71 -18.01 5.72 -9.18
CA ASP A 71 -19.34 6.25 -8.89
C ASP A 71 -19.93 5.53 -7.66
N GLY A 72 -20.26 6.29 -6.61
CA GLY A 72 -20.87 5.76 -5.38
C GLY A 72 -19.89 5.41 -4.26
N ILE A 73 -18.58 5.48 -4.50
CA ILE A 73 -17.58 5.30 -3.43
C ILE A 73 -17.72 6.45 -2.42
N GLN A 74 -18.00 6.11 -1.16
CA GLN A 74 -18.04 7.06 -0.05
C GLN A 74 -16.60 7.29 0.45
N MET A 75 -15.99 8.38 0.01
CA MET A 75 -14.62 8.71 0.39
C MET A 75 -14.56 9.26 1.82
N PRO A 76 -13.72 8.69 2.71
CA PRO A 76 -13.53 9.22 4.04
C PRO A 76 -12.67 10.49 4.04
N TYR A 77 -12.70 11.26 5.13
CA TYR A 77 -11.76 12.34 5.33
C TYR A 77 -10.32 11.81 5.41
N GLY A 78 -9.43 12.45 4.65
CA GLY A 78 -7.99 12.25 4.72
C GLY A 78 -7.23 13.37 4.02
N ASP A 79 -5.91 13.36 4.15
CA ASP A 79 -5.05 14.43 3.62
C ASP A 79 -4.51 14.09 2.22
N ILE A 80 -4.18 12.80 1.98
CA ILE A 80 -3.59 12.34 0.73
C ILE A 80 -4.28 11.05 0.29
N LEU A 81 -4.79 11.02 -0.94
CA LEU A 81 -5.29 9.82 -1.59
C LEU A 81 -4.13 9.06 -2.25
N LEU A 82 -4.02 7.76 -1.97
CA LEU A 82 -3.13 6.82 -2.65
C LEU A 82 -4.00 5.81 -3.42
N HIS A 83 -3.92 5.81 -4.75
CA HIS A 83 -4.53 4.79 -5.59
C HIS A 83 -3.44 3.87 -6.17
N THR A 84 -3.48 2.57 -5.91
CA THR A 84 -2.37 1.65 -6.23
C THR A 84 -2.47 0.95 -7.60
N GLY A 85 -3.07 1.60 -8.59
CA GLY A 85 -3.25 1.05 -9.95
C GLY A 85 -4.67 0.56 -10.25
N ASP A 86 -4.89 0.09 -11.48
CA ASP A 86 -6.17 -0.46 -11.97
C ASP A 86 -7.40 0.44 -11.75
N PHE A 87 -7.22 1.75 -11.99
CA PHE A 87 -8.32 2.72 -11.95
C PHE A 87 -9.18 2.74 -13.23
N THR A 88 -8.74 2.05 -14.28
CA THR A 88 -9.48 1.86 -15.54
C THR A 88 -9.77 0.38 -15.80
N GLU A 89 -10.76 0.05 -16.62
CA GLU A 89 -10.99 -1.33 -17.06
C GLU A 89 -10.04 -1.71 -18.21
N LEU A 90 -9.87 -0.82 -19.20
CA LEU A 90 -9.12 -1.10 -20.43
C LEU A 90 -8.01 -0.08 -20.73
N GLY A 91 -7.89 0.97 -19.91
CA GLY A 91 -6.90 2.03 -20.11
C GLY A 91 -7.29 3.04 -21.20
N LEU A 92 -8.58 3.15 -21.53
CA LEU A 92 -9.02 4.08 -22.57
C LEU A 92 -8.82 5.53 -22.10
N PRO A 93 -8.44 6.47 -22.99
CA PRO A 93 -8.30 7.88 -22.61
C PRO A 93 -9.57 8.49 -21.97
N SER A 94 -10.75 8.01 -22.37
CA SER A 94 -12.03 8.41 -21.76
C SER A 94 -12.18 7.91 -20.32
N GLU A 95 -11.68 6.72 -19.99
CA GLU A 95 -11.67 6.18 -18.63
C GLU A 95 -10.67 6.92 -17.75
N VAL A 96 -9.47 7.20 -18.29
CA VAL A 96 -8.47 8.03 -17.61
C VAL A 96 -9.05 9.42 -17.32
N LYS A 97 -9.74 10.01 -18.30
CA LYS A 97 -10.44 11.29 -18.10
C LYS A 97 -11.53 11.17 -17.04
N LYS A 98 -12.39 10.14 -17.08
CA LYS A 98 -13.45 9.92 -16.08
C LYS A 98 -12.86 9.80 -14.66
N PHE A 99 -11.78 9.04 -14.51
CA PHE A 99 -11.09 8.88 -13.24
C PHE A 99 -10.49 10.21 -12.75
N ASN A 100 -9.82 10.95 -13.63
CA ASN A 100 -9.27 12.27 -13.29
C ASN A 100 -10.37 13.29 -12.95
N ASP A 101 -11.49 13.27 -13.67
CA ASP A 101 -12.66 14.08 -13.36
C ASP A 101 -13.20 13.72 -11.97
N TRP A 102 -13.23 12.43 -11.59
CA TRP A 102 -13.61 11.99 -10.24
C TRP A 102 -12.62 12.47 -9.16
N LEU A 103 -11.31 12.44 -9.43
CA LEU A 103 -10.30 12.96 -8.50
C LEU A 103 -10.44 14.47 -8.24
N GLY A 104 -10.86 15.23 -9.26
CA GLY A 104 -11.03 16.68 -9.18
C GLY A 104 -12.41 17.16 -8.74
N LYS A 105 -13.32 16.26 -8.35
CA LYS A 105 -14.62 16.65 -7.80
C LYS A 105 -14.42 17.26 -6.41
N GLU A 106 -14.92 18.48 -6.24
CA GLU A 106 -15.08 19.13 -4.93
C GLU A 106 -16.35 18.65 -4.23
#